data_AF-A0A4Z1C436-F1
#
_entry.id   AF-A0A4Z1C436-F1
#
_cell.length_a   1.000
_cell.length_b   1.000
_cell.length_c   1.000
_cell.angle_alpha   90.00
_cell.angle_beta   90.00
_cell.angle_gamma   90.00
#
_symmetry.space_group_name_H-M   'P 1'
#
loop_
_entity.id
_entity.type
_entity.pdbx_description
1 polymer ?
#
loop_
_entity_poly.entity_id
_entity_poly.type
_entity_poly.pdbx_seq_one_letter_code
_entity_poly.pdbx_strand_id
1 'polypeptide(L)' 'MFEVGKTYEIVILSAHEDGICETIQHWEVKAIEGTLLHLHVPADTTSEFAQLTGPTSEQNMVLNTASCFFHSATLSS' A
#
# COMPACT_ATOMS: atom_id res chain seq x y z
N MET A 1 -4.55 -3.40 -15.33
CA MET A 1 -3.11 -3.73 -15.33
C MET A 1 -2.42 -2.67 -14.48
N PHE A 2 -1.47 -3.05 -13.64
CA PHE A 2 -0.71 -2.09 -12.82
C PHE A 2 0.36 -1.38 -13.65
N GLU A 3 0.69 -0.15 -13.29
CA GLU A 3 1.66 0.68 -13.99
C GLU A 3 2.72 1.21 -13.03
N VAL A 4 3.99 1.15 -13.44
CA VAL A 4 5.12 1.69 -12.66
C VAL A 4 4.98 3.22 -12.55
N GLY A 5 5.22 3.73 -11.35
CA GLY A 5 5.10 5.16 -11.01
C GLY A 5 3.67 5.62 -10.74
N LYS A 6 2.68 4.72 -10.78
CA LYS A 6 1.30 5.02 -10.37
C LYS A 6 1.06 4.62 -8.92
N THR A 7 0.21 5.40 -8.25
CA THR A 7 -0.25 5.14 -6.90
C THR A 7 -1.61 4.47 -6.93
N TYR A 8 -1.74 3.36 -6.22
CA TYR A 8 -2.99 2.63 -6.09
C TYR A 8 -3.45 2.65 -4.64
N GLU A 9 -4.75 2.79 -4.44
CA GLU A 9 -5.40 2.51 -3.18
C GLU A 9 -5.55 0.99 -3.02
N ILE A 10 -5.00 0.48 -1.93
CA ILE A 10 -5.03 -0.92 -1.54
C ILE A 10 -5.77 -1.04 -0.22
N VAL A 11 -6.81 -1.88 -0.23
CA VAL A 11 -7.59 -2.23 0.96
C VAL A 11 -7.02 -3.52 1.54
N ILE A 12 -6.57 -3.46 2.79
CA ILE A 12 -6.02 -4.60 3.53
C ILE A 12 -7.03 -5.02 4.59
N LEU A 13 -7.51 -6.25 4.50
CA LEU A 13 -8.38 -6.87 5.50
C LEU A 13 -7.50 -7.67 6.48
N SER A 14 -7.56 -7.31 7.76
CA SER A 14 -6.83 -7.96 8.85
C SER A 14 -7.79 -8.58 9.85
N ALA A 15 -7.52 -9.81 10.29
CA ALA A 15 -8.28 -10.45 11.35
C ALA A 15 -7.57 -10.25 12.69
N HIS A 16 -8.29 -9.68 13.65
CA HIS A 16 -7.86 -9.49 15.03
C HIS A 16 -8.77 -10.29 15.98
N GLU A 17 -8.39 -10.42 17.25
CA GLU A 17 -9.20 -11.09 18.26
C GLU A 17 -10.61 -10.49 18.39
N ASP A 18 -10.73 -9.18 18.16
CA ASP A 18 -12.00 -8.42 18.22
C ASP A 18 -12.80 -8.43 16.91
N GLY A 19 -12.29 -9.02 15.82
CA GLY A 19 -12.98 -9.11 14.53
C GLY A 19 -12.13 -8.73 13.32
N ILE A 20 -12.80 -8.49 12.19
CA ILE A 20 -12.16 -8.10 10.92
C ILE A 20 -12.05 -6.58 10.87
N CYS A 21 -10.83 -6.08 10.62
CA CYS A 21 -10.52 -4.67 10.41
C CYS A 21 -10.16 -4.42 8.95
N GLU A 22 -10.58 -3.28 8.42
CA GLU A 22 -10.22 -2.79 7.10
C GLU A 22 -9.24 -1.62 7.24
N THR A 23 -8.14 -1.68 6.49
CA THR A 23 -7.16 -0.60 6.43
C THR A 23 -6.93 -0.19 4.98
N ILE A 24 -7.14 1.09 4.69
CA ILE A 24 -6.94 1.66 3.36
C ILE A 24 -5.59 2.36 3.32
N GLN A 25 -4.76 2.01 2.32
CA GLN A 25 -3.44 2.62 2.14
C GLN A 25 -3.14 2.89 0.67
N HIS A 26 -2.36 3.94 0.44
CA HIS A 26 -1.95 4.36 -0.90
C HIS A 26 -0.51 3.93 -1.17
N TRP A 27 -0.30 3.08 -2.17
CA TRP A 27 0.98 2.46 -2.49
C TRP A 27 1.42 2.82 -3.90
N GLU A 28 2.66 3.29 -4.06
CA GLU A 28 3.26 3.52 -5.37
C GLU A 28 3.90 2.24 -5.91
N VAL A 29 3.62 1.89 -7.16
CA VAL A 29 4.27 0.76 -7.84
C VAL A 29 5.66 1.17 -8.32
N LYS A 30 6.72 0.58 -7.76
CA LYS A 30 8.11 0.83 -8.13
C LYS A 30 8.64 -0.11 -9.21
N ALA A 31 8.19 -1.36 -9.22
CA ALA A 31 8.57 -2.35 -10.22
C ALA A 31 7.50 -3.43 -10.38
N ILE A 32 7.50 -4.10 -11.53
CA ILE A 32 6.60 -5.21 -11.87
C ILE A 32 7.44 -6.36 -12.44
N GLU A 33 7.39 -7.52 -11.79
CA GLU A 33 8.10 -8.73 -12.19
C GLU A 33 7.10 -9.88 -12.37
N GLY A 34 6.54 -9.99 -13.59
CA GLY A 34 5.47 -10.94 -13.87
C GLY A 34 4.21 -10.63 -13.06
N THR A 35 3.92 -11.43 -12.03
CA THR A 35 2.77 -11.22 -11.12
C THR A 35 3.16 -10.52 -9.82
N LEU A 36 4.45 -10.24 -9.60
CA LEU A 36 4.95 -9.55 -8.41
C LEU A 36 4.97 -8.04 -8.62
N LEU A 37 4.38 -7.31 -7.68
CA LEU A 37 4.42 -5.85 -7.60
C LEU A 37 5.32 -5.44 -6.44
N HIS A 38 6.29 -4.58 -6.73
CA HIS A 38 7.09 -3.92 -5.71
C HIS A 38 6.43 -2.59 -5.40
N LEU A 39 5.98 -2.45 -4.15
CA LEU A 39 5.18 -1.34 -3.68
C LEU A 39 5.94 -0.56 -2.61
N HIS A 40 5.78 0.76 -2.63
CA HIS A 40 6.47 1.66 -1.73
C HIS A 40 5.54 2.78 -1.25
N VAL A 41 5.62 3.08 0.05
CA VAL A 41 5.08 4.30 0.65
C VAL A 41 6.25 5.06 1.26
N PRO A 42 6.56 6.27 0.78
CA PRO A 42 7.63 7.08 1.36
C PRO A 42 7.25 7.50 2.78
N ALA A 43 8.26 7.69 3.62
CA ALA A 43 8.08 8.33 4.92
C ALA A 43 7.48 9.74 4.73
N ASP A 44 6.30 9.98 5.30
CA ASP A 44 5.74 11.32 5.39
C ASP A 44 6.51 12.10 6.45
N THR A 45 7.22 13.12 5.98
CA THR A 45 8.03 14.05 6.78
C THR A 45 7.49 15.48 6.72
N THR A 46 6.44 15.72 5.93
CA THR A 46 6.05 17.07 5.52
C THR A 46 4.66 17.49 5.98
N SER A 47 3.74 16.54 6.21
CA SER A 47 2.39 16.87 6.68
C SER A 47 2.41 17.53 8.07
N GLU A 48 1.38 18.31 8.38
CA GLU A 48 1.22 18.92 9.72
C GLU A 48 1.24 17.86 10.82
N PHE A 49 0.69 16.68 10.56
CA PHE A 49 0.74 15.56 11.49
C PHE A 49 2.16 15.04 11.71
N ALA A 50 2.94 14.88 10.65
CA ALA A 50 4.35 14.46 10.73
C ALA A 50 5.22 15.51 11.44
N GLN A 51 4.93 16.79 11.27
CA GLN A 51 5.63 17.86 11.99
C GLN A 51 5.36 17.85 13.50
N LEU A 52 4.15 17.43 13.92
CA LEU A 52 3.76 17.35 15.33
C LEU A 52 4.19 16.05 16.02
N THR A 53 4.15 14.93 15.31
CA THR A 53 4.36 13.58 15.88
C THR A 53 5.69 12.94 15.50
N GLY A 54 6.44 13.58 14.59
CA GLY A 54 7.63 13.03 13.96
C GLY A 54 7.30 12.35 12.62
N PRO A 55 8.32 12.08 11.79
CA PRO A 55 8.12 11.48 10.49
C PRO A 55 7.51 10.08 10.61
N THR A 56 6.62 9.73 9.69
CA THR A 56 6.12 8.36 9.59
C THR A 56 7.21 7.43 9.06
N SER A 57 7.08 6.13 9.34
CA SER A 57 8.02 5.15 8.81
C SER A 57 7.76 4.89 7.33
N GLU A 58 8.84 4.78 6.56
CA GLU A 58 8.78 4.26 5.19
C GLU A 58 8.28 2.82 5.20
N GLN A 59 7.45 2.47 4.21
CA GLN A 59 6.92 1.12 4.06
C GLN A 59 7.22 0.55 2.68
N ASN A 60 7.62 -0.71 2.65
CA ASN A 60 7.91 -1.45 1.42
C ASN A 60 7.18 -2.79 1.46
N MET A 61 6.57 -3.19 0.34
CA MET A 61 5.80 -4.43 0.23
C MET A 61 6.03 -5.08 -1.13
N VAL A 62 6.05 -6.42 -1.16
CA VAL A 62 5.97 -7.20 -2.41
C VAL A 62 4.63 -7.92 -2.42
N LEU A 63 3.81 -7.62 -3.43
CA LEU A 63 2.47 -8.18 -3.58
C LEU A 63 2.40 -9.10 -4.79
N ASN A 64 1.99 -10.35 -4.59
CA ASN A 64 1.73 -11.28 -5.68
C ASN A 64 0.28 -11.19 -6.15
N THR A 65 0.05 -10.63 -7.33
CA THR A 65 -1.29 -10.47 -7.94
C THR A 65 -1.93 -11.78 -8.41
N ALA A 66 -1.17 -12.87 -8.50
CA ALA A 66 -1.71 -14.20 -8.76
C ALA A 66 -2.09 -14.97 -7.46
N SER A 67 -1.92 -14.33 -6.30
CA SER A 67 -2.34 -14.90 -5.01
C SER A 67 -3.85 -14.94 -4.88
N CYS A 68 -4.40 -16.00 -4.27
CA CYS A 68 -5.82 -16.08 -3.91
C CYS A 68 -6.23 -15.07 -2.82
N PHE A 69 -5.26 -14.46 -2.13
CA PHE A 69 -5.48 -13.41 -1.15
C PHE A 69 -5.50 -12.00 -1.76
N PHE A 70 -5.17 -11.88 -3.05
CA PHE A 70 -5.31 -10.62 -3.77
C PHE A 70 -6.67 -10.57 -4.46
N HIS A 71 -7.47 -9.56 -4.13
CA HIS A 71 -8.79 -9.36 -4.72
C HIS A 71 -8.76 -8.29 -5.83
N SER A 72 -8.43 -7.05 -5.48
CA SER A 72 -8.40 -5.91 -6.40
C SER A 72 -7.58 -4.74 -5.84
N ALA A 73 -7.31 -3.74 -6.68
CA ALA A 73 -6.76 -2.44 -6.30
C ALA A 73 -7.35 -1.35 -7.21
N THR A 74 -7.48 -0.13 -6.68
CA THR A 74 -8.07 1.00 -7.41
C THR A 74 -7.00 2.05 -7.66
N LEU A 75 -6.96 2.63 -8.86
CA LEU A 75 -6.04 3.73 -9.16
C LEU A 75 -6.44 4.96 -8.34
N SER A 76 -5.50 5.54 -7.58
CA SER A 76 -5.75 6.78 -6.85
C SER A 76 -5.79 7.95 -7.85
N SER A 77 -6.88 8.71 -7.83
CA SER A 77 -7.18 9.81 -8.77
C SER A 77 -6.48 11.11 -8.45
#